data_AF-A0A380L0U1-F1
#
_entry.id   AF-A0A380L0U1-F1
#
_cell.length_a   1.000
_cell.length_b   1.000
_cell.length_c   1.000
_cell.angle_alpha   90.00
_cell.angle_beta   90.00
_cell.angle_gamma   90.00
#
_symmetry.space_group_name_H-M   'P 1'
#
loop_
_entity.id
_entity.type
_entity.pdbx_description
1 polymer ?
#
loop_
_entity_poly.entity_id
_entity_poly.type
_entity_poly.pdbx_seq_one_letter_code
_entity_poly.pdbx_strand_id
1 'polypeptide(L)'
;MKGLKEWNFGLFEAQPEALQPKIRSGAHSFEDAFVAYGGENVTEVGRRMKATLTQLLEQESGVVLAVSHGGAMWVFLLELSIEPDPTARFGNCAICHYEYENGAFHLVRIIDPLSGEVYERK
;
A
#
# COMPACT_ATOMS: atom_id res chain seq x y z
N MET A 1 -8.35 -13.28 -1.78
CA MET A 1 -8.32 -12.34 -2.92
C MET A 1 -6.86 -12.09 -3.30
N LYS A 2 -6.41 -12.41 -4.52
CA LYS A 2 -4.96 -12.37 -4.87
C LYS A 2 -4.42 -10.93 -4.97
N GLY A 3 -5.24 -9.96 -5.33
CA GLY A 3 -4.79 -8.58 -5.57
C GLY A 3 -4.46 -7.77 -4.32
N LEU A 4 -4.77 -8.27 -3.12
CA LEU A 4 -4.43 -7.64 -1.83
C LEU A 4 -3.17 -8.21 -1.17
N LYS A 5 -2.47 -9.14 -1.85
CA LYS A 5 -1.23 -9.73 -1.34
C LYS A 5 -0.13 -8.66 -1.21
N GLU A 6 0.85 -8.94 -0.36
CA GLU A 6 2.08 -8.15 -0.33
C GLU A 6 2.76 -8.10 -1.70
N TRP A 7 3.60 -7.10 -1.88
CA TRP A 7 4.57 -7.00 -2.96
C TRP A 7 5.35 -8.31 -3.10
N ASN A 8 5.34 -8.93 -4.28
CA ASN A 8 6.19 -10.07 -4.57
C ASN A 8 7.66 -9.64 -4.68
N PHE A 9 8.49 -10.12 -3.75
CA PHE A 9 9.91 -9.77 -3.68
C PHE A 9 10.82 -10.69 -4.52
N GLY A 10 10.25 -11.66 -5.25
CA GLY A 10 11.02 -12.57 -6.09
C GLY A 10 11.99 -13.43 -5.26
N LEU A 11 13.26 -13.49 -5.68
CA LEU A 11 14.30 -14.24 -4.93
C LEU A 11 14.56 -13.73 -3.49
N PHE A 12 14.08 -12.54 -3.14
CA PHE A 12 14.22 -12.00 -1.78
C PHE A 12 13.13 -12.46 -0.81
N GLU A 13 12.14 -13.23 -1.28
CA GLU A 13 11.13 -13.82 -0.40
C GLU A 13 11.78 -14.68 0.69
N ALA A 14 11.37 -14.44 1.94
CA ALA A 14 11.93 -15.06 3.15
C ALA A 14 13.44 -14.87 3.37
N GLN A 15 14.08 -13.91 2.69
CA GLN A 15 15.47 -13.52 2.93
C GLN A 15 15.55 -12.40 3.98
N PRO A 16 16.69 -12.24 4.67
CA PRO A 16 16.90 -11.10 5.57
C PRO A 16 16.69 -9.76 4.85
N GLU A 17 15.95 -8.84 5.47
CA GLU A 17 15.66 -7.51 4.91
C GLU A 17 16.92 -6.72 4.56
N ALA A 18 18.02 -6.94 5.29
CA ALA A 18 19.32 -6.32 5.03
C ALA A 18 19.91 -6.66 3.64
N LEU A 19 19.43 -7.73 3.00
CA LEU A 19 19.83 -8.12 1.64
C LEU A 19 18.99 -7.44 0.57
N GLN A 20 17.83 -6.87 0.91
CA GLN A 20 16.96 -6.23 -0.07
C GLN A 20 17.66 -5.03 -0.73
N PRO A 21 17.31 -4.71 -1.99
CA PRO A 21 17.80 -3.50 -2.65
C PRO A 21 17.48 -2.27 -1.81
N LYS A 22 18.41 -1.32 -1.73
CA LYS A 22 18.14 -0.05 -1.05
C LYS A 22 17.22 0.82 -1.90
N ILE A 23 16.29 1.51 -1.24
CA ILE A 23 15.49 2.55 -1.89
C ILE A 23 16.44 3.60 -2.48
N ARG A 24 16.23 3.93 -3.76
CA ARG A 24 17.06 4.91 -4.47
C ARG A 24 16.88 6.30 -3.86
N SER A 25 17.92 7.13 -3.94
CA SER A 25 17.85 8.51 -3.46
C SER A 25 16.71 9.26 -4.15
N GLY A 26 15.79 9.81 -3.36
CA GLY A 26 14.60 10.54 -3.85
C GLY A 26 13.41 9.65 -4.23
N ALA A 27 13.54 8.33 -4.16
CA ALA A 27 12.42 7.42 -4.38
C ALA A 27 11.60 7.22 -3.09
N HIS A 28 10.30 6.97 -3.26
CA HIS A 28 9.37 6.70 -2.17
C HIS A 28 9.00 5.20 -2.04
N SER A 29 9.61 4.33 -2.83
CA SER A 29 9.38 2.87 -2.80
C SER A 29 10.57 2.11 -3.40
N PHE A 30 10.48 0.79 -3.48
CA PHE A 30 11.45 -0.05 -4.20
C PHE A 30 11.34 0.04 -5.73
N GLU A 31 10.35 0.77 -6.26
CA GLU A 31 10.14 0.99 -7.69
C GLU A 31 10.16 -0.31 -8.50
N ASP A 32 11.22 -0.60 -9.25
CA ASP A 32 11.41 -1.79 -10.08
C ASP A 32 12.51 -2.73 -9.57
N ALA A 33 13.04 -2.49 -8.36
CA ALA A 33 14.25 -3.13 -7.86
C ALA A 33 14.16 -4.66 -7.74
N PHE A 34 12.95 -5.22 -7.62
CA PHE A 34 12.72 -6.66 -7.52
C PHE A 34 12.47 -7.36 -8.87
N VAL A 35 12.23 -6.61 -9.96
CA VAL A 35 11.85 -7.18 -11.27
C VAL A 35 12.92 -8.12 -11.82
N ALA A 36 14.19 -7.73 -11.72
CA ALA A 36 15.32 -8.55 -12.18
C ALA A 36 15.43 -9.90 -11.43
N TYR A 37 14.71 -10.05 -10.32
CA TYR A 37 14.72 -11.22 -9.46
C TYR A 37 13.37 -11.96 -9.46
N GLY A 38 12.50 -11.69 -10.45
CA GLY A 38 11.19 -12.32 -10.57
C GLY A 38 10.10 -11.73 -9.64
N GLY A 39 10.37 -10.57 -9.05
CA GLY A 39 9.40 -9.81 -8.26
C GLY A 39 8.52 -8.88 -9.10
N GLU A 40 7.61 -8.19 -8.42
CA GLU A 40 6.76 -7.16 -9.02
C GLU A 40 7.46 -5.79 -9.03
N ASN A 41 7.05 -4.89 -9.93
CA ASN A 41 7.32 -3.46 -9.79
C ASN A 41 6.17 -2.72 -9.08
N VAL A 42 6.45 -1.49 -8.66
CA VAL A 42 5.50 -0.60 -7.96
C VAL A 42 4.19 -0.40 -8.72
N THR A 43 4.24 -0.33 -10.06
CA THR A 43 3.05 -0.11 -10.88
C THR A 43 2.16 -1.35 -10.93
N GLU A 44 2.75 -2.55 -10.97
CA GLU A 44 2.00 -3.81 -10.92
C GLU A 44 1.26 -3.97 -9.60
N VAL A 45 1.95 -3.72 -8.48
CA VAL A 45 1.36 -3.77 -7.13
C VAL A 45 0.25 -2.73 -6.97
N GLY A 46 0.50 -1.48 -7.37
CA GLY A 46 -0.46 -0.38 -7.28
C GLY A 46 -1.73 -0.66 -8.08
N ARG A 47 -1.58 -1.01 -9.36
CA ARG A 47 -2.72 -1.30 -10.24
C ARG A 47 -3.55 -2.47 -9.76
N ARG A 48 -2.93 -3.57 -9.30
CA ARG A 48 -3.70 -4.72 -8.81
C ARG A 48 -4.44 -4.42 -7.51
N MET A 49 -3.84 -3.63 -6.62
CA MET A 49 -4.49 -3.17 -5.39
C MET A 49 -5.70 -2.30 -5.72
N LYS A 50 -5.51 -1.27 -6.56
CA LYS A 50 -6.57 -0.37 -6.99
C LYS A 50 -7.70 -1.10 -7.69
N ALA A 51 -7.40 -1.93 -8.70
CA ALA A 51 -8.42 -2.68 -9.42
C ALA A 51 -9.23 -3.60 -8.49
N THR A 52 -8.56 -4.27 -7.56
CA THR A 52 -9.21 -5.19 -6.60
C THR A 52 -10.12 -4.44 -5.62
N LEU A 53 -9.66 -3.32 -5.06
CA LEU A 53 -10.42 -2.52 -4.12
C LEU A 53 -11.59 -1.80 -4.81
N THR A 54 -11.39 -1.25 -6.01
CA THR A 54 -12.44 -0.66 -6.85
C THR A 54 -13.52 -1.69 -7.14
N GLN A 55 -13.14 -2.88 -7.62
CA GLN A 55 -14.10 -3.94 -7.92
C GLN A 55 -14.94 -4.29 -6.69
N LEU A 56 -14.29 -4.43 -5.52
CA LEU A 56 -14.99 -4.78 -4.30
C LEU A 56 -15.97 -3.67 -3.88
N LEU A 57 -15.55 -2.41 -3.92
CA LEU A 57 -16.38 -1.27 -3.53
C LEU A 57 -17.53 -0.98 -4.51
N GLU A 58 -17.40 -1.40 -5.78
CA GLU A 58 -18.52 -1.33 -6.74
C GLU A 58 -19.52 -2.48 -6.59
N GLN A 59 -19.14 -3.57 -5.93
CA GLN A 59 -20.00 -4.75 -5.72
C GLN A 59 -20.68 -4.77 -4.35
N GLU A 60 -20.07 -4.14 -3.35
CA GLU A 60 -20.54 -4.12 -1.98
C GLU A 60 -21.21 -2.78 -1.64
N SER A 61 -22.03 -2.78 -0.59
CA SER A 61 -22.63 -1.55 -0.05
C SER A 61 -22.28 -1.38 1.43
N GLY A 62 -22.07 -0.13 1.85
CA GLY A 62 -21.68 0.20 3.22
C GLY A 62 -20.17 0.17 3.47
N VAL A 63 -19.77 -0.17 4.69
CA VAL A 63 -18.37 -0.11 5.14
C VAL A 63 -17.67 -1.43 4.87
N VAL A 64 -16.56 -1.38 4.14
CA VAL A 64 -15.68 -2.52 3.85
C VAL A 64 -14.43 -2.44 4.72
N LEU A 65 -14.08 -3.57 5.35
CA LEU A 65 -12.75 -3.77 5.93
C LEU A 65 -11.92 -4.69 5.02
N ALA A 66 -10.88 -4.14 4.40
CA ALA A 66 -9.90 -4.90 3.63
C ALA A 66 -8.60 -5.03 4.42
N VAL A 67 -8.04 -6.25 4.49
CA VAL A 67 -6.79 -6.54 5.19
C VAL A 67 -5.70 -6.86 4.16
N SER A 68 -4.59 -6.13 4.24
CA SER A 68 -3.42 -6.26 3.35
C SER A 68 -2.13 -6.14 4.17
N HIS A 69 -1.00 -5.84 3.54
CA HIS A 69 0.33 -5.78 4.16
C HIS A 69 0.97 -4.41 3.90
N GLY A 70 2.00 -4.07 4.67
CA GLY A 70 2.55 -2.71 4.71
C GLY A 70 3.03 -2.21 3.35
N GLY A 71 3.76 -3.04 2.59
CA GLY A 71 4.28 -2.65 1.28
C GLY A 71 3.16 -2.38 0.27
N ALA A 72 2.21 -3.31 0.16
CA ALA A 72 1.06 -3.20 -0.73
C ALA A 72 0.16 -2.01 -0.39
N MET A 73 -0.09 -1.76 0.90
CA MET A 73 -0.85 -0.58 1.35
C MET A 73 -0.11 0.72 1.02
N TRP A 74 1.20 0.76 1.20
CA TRP A 74 2.01 1.95 0.88
C TRP A 74 2.01 2.23 -0.62
N VAL A 75 2.19 1.21 -1.45
CA VAL A 75 2.11 1.35 -2.90
C VAL A 75 0.71 1.78 -3.35
N PHE A 76 -0.35 1.32 -2.69
CA PHE A 76 -1.71 1.77 -3.00
C PHE A 76 -1.88 3.28 -2.75
N LEU A 77 -1.30 3.85 -1.67
CA LEU A 77 -1.28 5.31 -1.49
C LEU A 77 -0.57 6.02 -2.66
N LEU A 78 0.58 5.51 -3.08
CA LEU A 78 1.35 6.08 -4.19
C LEU A 78 0.58 6.00 -5.52
N GLU A 79 -0.11 4.89 -5.80
CA GLU A 79 -0.96 4.70 -6.99
C GLU A 79 -2.13 5.70 -7.03
N LEU A 80 -2.59 6.18 -5.86
CA LEU A 80 -3.59 7.24 -5.74
C LEU A 80 -2.99 8.65 -5.82
N SER A 81 -1.69 8.77 -6.10
CA SER A 81 -0.94 10.04 -6.08
C SER A 81 -1.10 10.79 -4.76
N ILE A 82 -1.20 10.05 -3.66
CA ILE A 82 -1.28 10.63 -2.32
C ILE A 82 0.15 10.76 -1.81
N GLU A 83 0.59 12.00 -1.60
CA GLU A 83 1.85 12.26 -0.91
C GLU A 83 1.70 11.85 0.55
N PRO A 84 2.44 10.83 1.03
CA PRO A 84 2.38 10.46 2.43
C PRO A 84 3.07 11.53 3.28
N ASP A 85 2.53 11.79 4.46
CA ASP A 85 3.23 12.61 5.45
C ASP A 85 4.63 12.01 5.70
N PRO A 86 5.73 12.79 5.66
CA PRO A 86 7.08 12.29 5.88
C PRO A 86 7.27 11.55 7.21
N THR A 87 6.39 11.80 8.18
CA THR A 87 6.36 11.16 9.50
C THR A 87 5.44 9.95 9.56
N ALA A 88 4.50 9.79 8.62
CA ALA A 88 3.61 8.63 8.59
C ALA A 88 4.41 7.34 8.33
N ARG A 89 4.17 6.33 9.15
CA ARG A 89 4.75 5.00 9.02
C ARG A 89 3.63 3.97 9.10
N PHE A 90 3.76 2.91 8.31
CA PHE A 90 2.88 1.75 8.44
C PHE A 90 3.52 0.75 9.40
N GLY A 91 3.22 0.91 10.68
CA GLY A 91 3.50 -0.10 11.69
C GLY A 91 2.54 -1.29 11.58
N ASN A 92 2.76 -2.28 12.44
CA ASN A 92 1.83 -3.41 12.56
C ASN A 92 0.43 -2.89 12.88
N CYS A 93 -0.57 -3.44 12.18
CA CYS A 93 -1.98 -3.07 12.30
C CYS A 93 -2.31 -1.62 11.92
N ALA A 94 -1.44 -0.89 11.21
CA ALA A 94 -1.78 0.43 10.67
C ALA A 94 -3.11 0.39 9.88
N ILE A 95 -3.96 1.39 10.07
CA ILE A 95 -5.28 1.47 9.44
C ILE A 95 -5.33 2.70 8.55
N CYS A 96 -5.60 2.50 7.26
CA CYS A 96 -5.88 3.58 6.33
C CYS A 96 -7.39 3.67 6.11
N HIS A 97 -8.00 4.77 6.51
CA HIS A 97 -9.41 5.03 6.31
C HIS A 97 -9.61 5.84 5.04
N TYR A 98 -10.38 5.28 4.10
CA TYR A 98 -10.73 5.92 2.84
C TYR A 98 -12.24 6.09 2.73
N GLU A 99 -12.65 7.22 2.17
CA GLU A 99 -13.96 7.37 1.55
C GLU A 99 -13.84 6.99 0.06
N TYR A 100 -14.89 6.40 -0.48
CA TYR A 100 -14.96 6.03 -1.89
C TYR A 100 -16.25 6.57 -2.50
N GLU A 101 -16.12 7.49 -3.45
CA GLU A 101 -17.24 8.14 -4.11
C GLU A 101 -16.94 8.31 -5.60
N ASN A 102 -17.92 8.03 -6.46
CA ASN A 102 -17.83 8.25 -7.92
C ASN A 102 -16.55 7.67 -8.58
N GLY A 103 -16.10 6.49 -8.13
CA GLY A 103 -14.92 5.84 -8.69
C GLY A 103 -13.57 6.31 -8.12
N ALA A 104 -13.58 7.22 -7.14
CA ALA A 104 -12.39 7.84 -6.57
C ALA A 104 -12.21 7.49 -5.09
N PHE A 105 -10.95 7.24 -4.71
CA PHE A 105 -10.55 7.03 -3.32
C PHE A 105 -10.07 8.34 -2.70
N HIS A 106 -10.59 8.65 -1.52
CA HIS A 106 -10.21 9.80 -0.71
C HIS A 106 -9.69 9.31 0.63
N LEU A 107 -8.36 9.34 0.82
CA LEU A 107 -7.79 9.04 2.14
C LEU A 107 -8.25 10.11 3.14
N VAL A 108 -8.94 9.68 4.19
CA VAL A 108 -9.38 10.54 5.30
C VAL A 108 -8.29 10.61 6.36
N ARG A 109 -7.78 9.46 6.80
CA ARG A 109 -6.78 9.37 7.87
C ARG A 109 -6.00 8.08 7.86
N ILE A 110 -4.82 8.12 8.47
CA ILE A 110 -4.02 6.95 8.82
C ILE A 110 -3.98 6.87 10.35
N ILE A 111 -4.19 5.68 10.90
CA ILE A 111 -4.24 5.42 12.34
C ILE A 111 -3.18 4.39 12.68
N ASP A 112 -2.30 4.71 13.64
CA ASP A 112 -1.47 3.72 14.32
C ASP A 112 -2.22 3.28 15.60
N PRO A 113 -2.81 2.07 15.64
CA PRO A 113 -3.58 1.64 16.80
C PRO A 113 -2.70 1.29 18.02
N LEU A 114 -1.38 1.10 17.84
CA LEU A 114 -0.48 0.75 18.92
C LEU A 114 -0.02 1.99 19.68
N SER A 115 0.26 3.09 18.98
CA SER A 115 0.60 4.38 19.59
C SER A 115 -0.63 5.25 19.89
N GLY A 116 -1.73 5.04 19.17
CA GLY A 116 -2.92 5.90 19.20
C GLY A 116 -2.79 7.15 18.33
N GLU A 117 -1.71 7.27 17.55
CA GLU A 117 -1.50 8.40 16.65
C GLU A 117 -2.47 8.36 15.47
N VAL A 118 -3.01 9.53 15.12
CA VAL A 118 -3.90 9.72 13.98
C VAL A 118 -3.36 10.82 13.10
N TYR A 119 -3.10 10.48 11.84
CA TYR A 119 -2.68 11.39 10.81
C TYR A 119 -3.89 11.72 9.93
N GLU A 120 -4.55 12.84 10.23
CA GLU A 120 -5.68 13.35 9.44
C GLU A 120 -5.18 13.98 8.15
N ARG A 121 -5.81 13.67 7.01
CA ARG A 121 -5.54 14.33 5.74
C ARG A 121 -6.32 15.66 5.70
N LYS A 122 -5.59 16.77 5.64
CA LYS A 122 -6.17 18.12 5.48
C LYS A 122 -6.61 18.39 4.06
#